data_AF-A0A1W6K121-F1
#
_entry.id   AF-A0A1W6K121-F1
#
_cell.length_a   1.000
_cell.length_b   1.000
_cell.length_c   1.000
_cell.angle_alpha   90.00
_cell.angle_beta   90.00
_cell.angle_gamma   90.00
#
_symmetry.space_group_name_H-M   'P 1'
#
loop_
_entity.id
_entity.type
_entity.pdbx_description
1 polymer ?
#
loop_
_entity_poly.entity_id
_entity_poly.type
_entity_poly.pdbx_seq_one_letter_code
_entity_poly.pdbx_strand_id
1 'polypeptide(L)'
;MALELENVNRKFLDKLGFKIGTKPIEGYEITYRYIPINSVKEVVLFKIENGKEIEIASFSNNDNALDVAKLLDGYPERVVEEVLQTLK
;
A
#
# COMPACT_ATOMS: atom_id res chain seq x y z
N MET A 1 -4.92 3.96 -27.94
CA MET A 1 -5.45 4.48 -26.67
C MET A 1 -4.37 4.30 -25.63
N ALA A 2 -3.59 5.36 -25.38
CA ALA A 2 -2.60 5.37 -24.32
C ALA A 2 -3.33 5.75 -23.03
N LEU A 3 -3.71 4.76 -22.22
CA LEU A 3 -4.18 5.04 -20.87
C LEU A 3 -2.96 5.42 -20.03
N GLU A 4 -3.00 6.65 -19.56
CA GLU A 4 -2.09 7.34 -18.66
C GLU A 4 -1.57 6.42 -17.55
N LEU A 5 -0.35 5.92 -17.72
CA LEU A 5 0.43 5.16 -16.72
C LEU A 5 1.04 6.10 -15.65
N GLU A 6 0.59 7.34 -15.55
CA GLU A 6 1.38 8.45 -15.01
C GLU A 6 1.29 8.69 -13.49
N ASN A 7 0.47 7.97 -12.72
CA ASN A 7 0.29 8.29 -11.29
C ASN A 7 0.33 7.08 -10.35
N VAL A 8 1.26 6.14 -10.58
CA VAL A 8 1.59 5.12 -9.58
C VAL A 8 2.52 5.74 -8.54
N ASN A 9 1.96 6.07 -7.38
CA ASN A 9 2.70 6.58 -6.24
C ASN A 9 3.17 5.43 -5.36
N ARG A 10 4.35 5.60 -4.73
CA ARG A 10 4.94 4.58 -3.86
C ARG A 10 5.37 5.22 -2.55
N LYS A 11 5.13 4.53 -1.46
CA LYS A 11 5.61 4.87 -0.12
C LYS A 11 6.37 3.69 0.44
N PHE A 12 7.52 3.95 1.03
CA PHE A 12 8.31 2.93 1.70
C PHE A 12 8.15 3.06 3.21
N LEU A 13 8.05 1.93 3.88
CA LEU A 13 7.94 1.82 5.31
C LEU A 13 9.01 0.86 5.83
N ASP A 14 9.63 1.19 6.97
CA ASP A 14 10.51 0.28 7.68
C ASP A 14 9.73 -0.90 8.30
N LYS A 15 10.41 -1.91 8.87
CA LYS A 15 9.81 -3.05 9.59
C LYS A 15 8.79 -2.64 10.65
N LEU A 16 8.98 -1.47 11.26
CA LEU A 16 8.11 -0.93 12.30
C LEU A 16 6.93 -0.11 11.75
N GLY A 17 6.80 0.04 10.42
CA GLY A 17 5.75 0.83 9.78
C GLY A 17 6.02 2.33 9.74
N PHE A 18 7.27 2.76 9.86
CA PHE A 18 7.64 4.18 9.76
C PHE A 18 8.01 4.53 8.32
N LYS A 19 7.52 5.67 7.81
CA LYS A 19 7.89 6.19 6.49
C LYS A 19 9.40 6.39 6.37
N ILE A 20 9.97 5.88 5.30
CA ILE A 20 11.37 6.06 4.92
C ILE A 20 11.45 6.55 3.48
N GLY A 21 12.51 7.30 3.18
CA GLY A 21 12.70 7.91 1.86
C GLY A 21 13.29 6.95 0.81
N THR A 22 13.80 5.79 1.24
CA THR A 22 14.48 4.82 0.38
C THR A 22 13.86 3.44 0.53
N LYS A 23 14.01 2.60 -0.51
CA LYS A 23 13.53 1.22 -0.47
C LYS A 23 14.29 0.42 0.60
N PRO A 24 13.61 -0.12 1.62
CA PRO A 24 14.24 -0.89 2.67
C PRO A 24 14.68 -2.27 2.14
N ILE A 25 15.69 -2.87 2.78
CA ILE A 25 16.04 -4.28 2.55
C ILE A 25 15.01 -5.18 3.24
N GLU A 26 14.42 -4.71 4.34
CA GLU A 26 13.34 -5.38 5.03
C GLU A 26 12.33 -4.35 5.56
N GLY A 27 11.06 -4.49 5.20
CA GLY A 27 10.04 -3.51 5.53
C GLY A 27 8.78 -3.70 4.69
N TYR A 28 8.15 -2.60 4.31
CA TYR A 28 6.94 -2.61 3.49
C TYR A 28 7.00 -1.53 2.40
N GLU A 29 6.31 -1.77 1.30
CA GLU A 29 6.06 -0.79 0.26
C GLU A 29 4.55 -0.70 0.05
N ILE A 30 4.01 0.53 0.09
CA ILE A 30 2.63 0.82 -0.25
C ILE A 30 2.63 1.51 -1.60
N THR A 31 2.13 0.82 -2.61
CA THR A 31 1.95 1.36 -3.95
C THR A 31 0.49 1.74 -4.12
N TYR A 32 0.18 2.93 -4.62
CA TYR A 32 -1.19 3.36 -4.83
C TYR A 32 -1.35 4.13 -6.12
N ARG A 33 -2.50 3.94 -6.77
CA ARG A 33 -2.86 4.64 -8.01
C ARG A 33 -4.29 5.11 -7.95
N TYR A 34 -4.54 6.22 -8.61
CA TYR A 34 -5.88 6.75 -8.80
C TYR A 34 -6.35 6.41 -10.21
N ILE A 35 -7.47 5.69 -10.33
CA ILE A 35 -8.13 5.40 -11.59
C ILE A 35 -9.23 6.45 -11.79
N PRO A 36 -9.01 7.45 -12.65
CA PRO A 36 -9.94 8.57 -12.82
C PRO A 36 -11.30 8.12 -13.41
N ILE A 37 -11.31 7.08 -14.23
CA ILE A 37 -12.50 6.61 -14.97
C ILE A 37 -13.63 6.19 -14.02
N ASN A 38 -13.29 5.59 -12.87
CA ASN A 38 -14.26 5.12 -11.88
C ASN A 38 -14.12 5.85 -10.54
N SER A 39 -13.25 6.87 -10.44
CA SER A 39 -12.86 7.51 -9.17
C SER A 39 -12.40 6.50 -8.10
N VAL A 40 -11.77 5.41 -8.54
CA VAL A 40 -11.30 4.34 -7.66
C VAL A 40 -9.83 4.57 -7.33
N LYS A 41 -9.50 4.55 -6.05
CA LYS A 41 -8.11 4.55 -5.57
C LYS A 41 -7.75 3.11 -5.22
N GLU A 42 -6.73 2.57 -5.88
CA GLU A 42 -6.19 1.25 -5.56
C GLU A 42 -4.90 1.43 -4.76
N VAL A 43 -4.74 0.60 -3.73
CA VAL A 43 -3.60 0.56 -2.82
C VAL A 43 -3.15 -0.89 -2.71
N VAL A 44 -1.90 -1.16 -3.04
CA VAL A 44 -1.26 -2.48 -2.97
C VAL A 44 -0.17 -2.41 -1.92
N LEU A 45 -0.23 -3.32 -0.95
CA LEU A 45 0.78 -3.50 0.09
C LEU A 45 1.72 -4.63 -0.33
N PHE A 46 3.00 -4.31 -0.40
CA PHE A 46 4.09 -5.25 -0.56
C PHE A 46 4.88 -5.33 0.75
N LYS A 47 5.27 -6.53 1.15
CA LYS A 47 6.27 -6.76 2.19
C LYS A 47 7.61 -6.96 1.52
N ILE A 48 8.63 -6.24 1.98
CA ILE A 48 9.99 -6.41 1.48
C ILE A 48 10.73 -7.31 2.46
N GLU A 49 11.18 -8.47 1.99
CA GLU A 49 12.01 -9.39 2.77
C GLU A 49 13.29 -9.70 2.00
N ASN A 50 14.45 -9.39 2.60
CA ASN A 50 15.76 -9.60 1.99
C ASN A 50 15.89 -8.96 0.59
N GLY A 51 15.31 -7.76 0.42
CA GLY A 51 15.28 -6.99 -0.82
C GLY A 51 14.28 -7.48 -1.87
N LYS A 52 13.47 -8.50 -1.57
CA LYS A 52 12.41 -8.99 -2.46
C LYS A 52 11.05 -8.45 -2.04
N GLU A 53 10.31 -7.88 -3.00
CA GLU A 53 8.91 -7.49 -2.81
C GLU A 53 8.00 -8.72 -2.89
N ILE A 54 7.17 -8.89 -1.87
CA ILE A 54 6.16 -9.93 -1.77
C ILE A 54 4.82 -9.20 -1.65
N GLU A 55 3.95 -9.35 -2.64
CA GLU A 55 2.61 -8.78 -2.56
C GLU A 55 1.83 -9.45 -1.42
N ILE A 56 1.33 -8.64 -0.49
CA ILE A 56 0.54 -9.13 0.64
C ILE A 56 -0.94 -9.04 0.31
N ALA A 57 -1.38 -7.87 -0.11
CA ALA A 57 -2.78 -7.59 -0.40
C ALA A 57 -2.93 -6.34 -1.26
N SER A 58 -4.03 -6.27 -1.99
CA SER A 58 -4.49 -5.09 -2.69
C SER A 58 -5.88 -4.69 -2.20
N PHE A 59 -6.12 -3.39 -2.14
CA PHE A 59 -7.30 -2.77 -1.58
C PHE A 59 -7.73 -1.61 -2.47
N SER A 60 -9.02 -1.31 -2.47
CA SER A 60 -9.59 -0.16 -3.16
C SER A 60 -10.32 0.75 -2.18
N ASN A 61 -10.56 2.01 -2.55
CA ASN A 61 -11.41 2.93 -1.77
C ASN A 61 -12.83 2.34 -1.51
N ASN A 62 -13.31 1.45 -2.37
CA ASN A 62 -14.59 0.77 -2.17
C ASN A 62 -14.54 -0.36 -1.13
N ASP A 63 -13.36 -0.80 -0.71
CA ASP A 63 -13.19 -1.82 0.32
C ASP A 63 -13.46 -1.24 1.71
N ASN A 64 -14.09 -2.06 2.55
CA ASN A 64 -14.45 -1.64 3.89
C ASN A 64 -13.19 -1.59 4.78
N ALA A 65 -12.94 -0.47 5.45
CA ALA A 65 -11.76 -0.27 6.30
C ALA A 65 -11.59 -1.38 7.36
N LEU A 66 -12.71 -1.95 7.83
CA LEU A 66 -12.71 -3.03 8.80
C LEU A 66 -12.20 -4.37 8.22
N ASP A 67 -12.53 -4.66 6.96
CA ASP A 67 -12.03 -5.85 6.25
C ASP A 67 -10.55 -5.70 5.91
N VAL A 68 -10.13 -4.49 5.51
CA VAL A 68 -8.70 -4.16 5.30
C VAL A 68 -7.91 -4.36 6.59
N ALA A 69 -8.40 -3.84 7.73
CA ALA A 69 -7.74 -3.99 9.01
C ALA A 69 -7.64 -5.46 9.46
N LYS A 70 -8.70 -6.26 9.22
CA LYS A 70 -8.69 -7.71 9.51
C LYS A 70 -7.69 -8.49 8.66
N LEU A 71 -7.57 -8.15 7.37
CA LEU A 71 -6.58 -8.79 6.48
C LEU A 71 -5.15 -8.47 6.87
N LEU A 72 -4.94 -7.32 7.51
CA LEU A 72 -3.65 -6.87 8.00
C LEU A 72 -3.45 -7.17 9.51
N ASP A 73 -4.32 -7.97 10.11
CA ASP A 73 -4.19 -8.42 11.50
C ASP A 73 -2.94 -9.32 11.63
N GLY A 74 -1.94 -8.82 12.36
CA GLY A 74 -0.60 -9.43 12.45
C GLY A 74 0.53 -8.60 11.83
N TYR A 75 0.20 -7.52 11.11
CA TYR A 75 1.17 -6.51 10.66
C TYR A 75 1.26 -5.35 11.66
N PRO A 76 2.34 -4.53 11.59
CA PRO A 76 2.48 -3.39 12.48
C PRO A 76 1.30 -2.42 12.31
N GLU A 77 0.69 -1.97 13.40
CA GLU A 77 -0.49 -1.09 13.39
C GLU A 77 -0.28 0.15 12.50
N ARG A 78 0.94 0.69 12.47
CA ARG A 78 1.31 1.84 11.64
C ARG A 78 1.26 1.56 10.14
N VAL A 79 1.57 0.34 9.71
CA VAL A 79 1.44 -0.07 8.30
C VAL A 79 -0.04 -0.05 7.93
N VAL A 80 -0.89 -0.64 8.77
CA VAL A 80 -2.34 -0.66 8.58
C VAL A 80 -2.90 0.76 8.53
N GLU A 81 -2.48 1.62 9.46
CA GLU A 81 -2.92 3.02 9.52
C GLU A 81 -2.50 3.79 8.27
N GLU A 82 -1.28 3.61 7.76
CA GLU A 82 -0.81 4.21 6.52
C GLU A 82 -1.57 3.72 5.29
N VAL A 83 -1.91 2.43 5.23
CA VAL A 83 -2.76 1.88 4.16
C VAL A 83 -4.14 2.52 4.20
N LEU A 84 -4.78 2.57 5.38
CA LEU A 84 -6.11 3.17 5.56
C LEU A 84 -6.11 4.68 5.26
N GLN A 85 -5.09 5.42 5.70
CA GLN A 85 -4.92 6.82 5.33
C GLN A 85 -4.69 7.01 3.83
N THR A 86 -4.03 6.05 3.18
CA THR A 86 -3.82 6.07 1.73
C THR A 86 -5.09 5.64 0.98
N LEU A 87 -6.04 4.94 1.59
CA LEU A 87 -7.33 4.60 0.99
C LEU A 87 -8.36 5.74 1.08
N LYS A 88 -8.32 6.54 2.16
CA LYS A 88 -9.07 7.80 2.28
C LYS A 88 -8.74 8.79 1.15
#